data_AF-A0A1Y1UTT6-F1
#
_entry.id   AF-A0A1Y1UTT6-F1
#
_cell.length_a   1.000
_cell.length_b   1.000
_cell.length_c   1.000
_cell.angle_alpha   90.00
_cell.angle_beta   90.00
_cell.angle_gamma   90.00
#
_symmetry.space_group_name_H-M   'P 1'
#
loop_
_entity.id
_entity.type
_entity.pdbx_description
1 polymer ?
#
loop_
_entity_poly.entity_id
_entity_poly.type
_entity_poly.pdbx_seq_one_letter_code
_entity_poly.pdbx_strand_id
1 'polypeptide(L)'
;MHLKYENTFKRMLIMSKKKYCGVLANTSNLYIKGIDIIKKNTCIFIRDYYKIFLYMILFDYPEKLICHKVLEMKNKLLSGDVPLEKLIMKLSIGPKYVNKSYYVLLFVNNHKMYNLDYKIGEKIEYIIIDTNSFSFNKSSNLLGDKMMSLDLYKNICEKATKNKDIIKPKLDYQYYYYHYVETGFKSLLKVLNTNISDLL
;
A
#
# COMPACT_ATOMS: atom_id res chain seq x y z
N MET A 1 16.98 -33.18 -20.76
CA MET A 1 16.41 -31.82 -20.65
C MET A 1 14.94 -31.90 -21.04
N HIS A 2 14.00 -31.53 -20.16
CA HIS A 2 12.57 -31.62 -20.45
C HIS A 2 11.95 -30.22 -20.46
N LEU A 3 11.32 -29.84 -21.56
CA LEU A 3 10.50 -28.63 -21.63
C LEU A 3 9.09 -28.98 -21.14
N LYS A 4 8.58 -28.23 -20.15
CA LYS A 4 7.23 -28.41 -19.63
C LYS A 4 6.36 -27.24 -20.05
N TYR A 5 5.21 -27.55 -20.64
CA TYR A 5 4.15 -26.57 -20.85
C TYR A 5 3.49 -26.24 -19.51
N GLU A 6 3.49 -24.96 -19.13
CA GLU A 6 2.83 -24.51 -17.90
C GLU A 6 1.55 -23.72 -18.21
N ASN A 7 1.66 -22.61 -18.94
CA ASN A 7 0.54 -21.70 -19.17
C ASN A 7 0.64 -21.03 -20.55
N THR A 8 -0.53 -20.67 -21.10
CA THR A 8 -0.66 -19.77 -22.25
C THR A 8 -1.40 -18.50 -21.83
N PHE A 9 -0.92 -17.34 -22.29
CA PHE A 9 -1.55 -16.04 -22.04
C PHE A 9 -2.18 -15.50 -23.34
N LYS A 10 -3.42 -15.02 -23.27
CA LYS A 10 -4.08 -14.26 -24.36
C LYS A 10 -3.37 -12.94 -24.61
N ARG A 11 -3.09 -12.24 -23.51
CA ARG A 11 -2.36 -10.97 -23.47
C ARG A 11 -1.49 -10.98 -22.22
N MET A 12 -0.30 -10.39 -22.32
CA MET A 12 0.68 -10.38 -21.26
C MET A 12 1.36 -9.02 -21.22
N LEU A 13 1.60 -8.53 -20.02
CA LEU A 13 2.39 -7.35 -19.75
C LEU A 13 3.64 -7.76 -18.97
N ILE A 14 4.81 -7.51 -19.56
CA ILE A 14 6.11 -7.77 -18.95
C ILE A 14 6.66 -6.42 -18.47
N MET A 15 6.76 -6.24 -17.17
CA MET A 15 7.28 -4.99 -16.58
C MET A 15 8.78 -5.06 -16.40
N SER A 16 9.28 -6.17 -15.86
CA SER A 16 10.71 -6.44 -15.71
C SER A 16 10.97 -7.91 -15.42
N LYS A 17 12.24 -8.29 -15.24
CA LYS A 17 12.62 -9.67 -14.88
C LYS A 17 11.87 -10.12 -13.62
N LYS A 18 11.15 -11.24 -13.73
CA LYS A 18 10.28 -11.83 -12.69
C LYS A 18 9.04 -11.00 -12.31
N LYS A 19 8.78 -9.86 -12.96
CA LYS A 19 7.61 -8.99 -12.72
C LYS A 19 6.76 -8.90 -13.98
N TYR A 20 5.66 -9.65 -13.99
CA TYR A 20 4.76 -9.69 -15.14
C TYR A 20 3.34 -10.07 -14.72
N CYS A 21 2.39 -9.75 -15.58
CA CYS A 21 1.03 -10.23 -15.48
C CYS A 21 0.48 -10.60 -16.85
N GLY A 22 -0.63 -11.33 -16.88
CA GLY A 22 -1.28 -11.68 -18.12
C GLY A 22 -2.64 -12.31 -17.87
N VAL A 23 -3.44 -12.37 -18.93
CA VAL A 23 -4.74 -13.02 -18.92
C VAL A 23 -4.56 -14.45 -19.41
N LEU A 24 -4.86 -15.43 -18.57
CA LEU A 24 -4.74 -16.84 -18.94
C LEU A 24 -5.70 -17.17 -20.08
N ALA A 25 -5.23 -17.89 -21.10
CA ALA A 25 -6.05 -18.17 -22.28
C ALA A 25 -7.28 -19.03 -21.95
N ASN A 26 -7.12 -20.00 -21.05
CA ASN A 26 -8.15 -20.99 -20.76
C ASN A 26 -9.23 -20.47 -19.81
N THR A 27 -8.85 -19.69 -18.79
CA THR A 27 -9.77 -19.23 -17.74
C THR A 27 -10.15 -17.76 -17.87
N SER A 28 -9.42 -16.98 -18.68
CA SER A 28 -9.52 -15.52 -18.74
C SER A 28 -9.26 -14.81 -17.40
N ASN A 29 -8.65 -15.52 -16.43
CA ASN A 29 -8.29 -14.96 -15.14
C ASN A 29 -6.96 -14.19 -15.22
N LEU A 30 -6.83 -13.15 -14.41
CA LEU A 30 -5.59 -12.38 -14.27
C LEU A 30 -4.56 -13.19 -13.47
N TYR A 31 -3.44 -13.48 -14.12
CA TYR A 31 -2.26 -14.05 -13.51
C TYR A 31 -1.25 -12.94 -13.23
N ILE A 32 -0.65 -12.92 -12.04
CA ILE A 32 0.35 -11.91 -11.66
C ILE A 32 1.52 -12.57 -10.93
N LYS A 33 2.74 -12.20 -11.30
CA LYS A 33 3.97 -12.69 -10.67
C LYS A 33 4.92 -11.55 -10.34
N GLY A 34 5.42 -11.54 -9.11
CA GLY A 34 6.51 -10.67 -8.65
C GLY A 34 6.20 -9.18 -8.52
N ILE A 35 4.98 -8.73 -8.80
CA ILE A 35 4.57 -7.34 -8.60
C ILE A 35 4.40 -7.08 -7.09
N ASP A 36 5.17 -6.14 -6.53
CA ASP A 36 5.23 -5.92 -5.09
C ASP A 36 3.97 -5.27 -4.52
N ILE A 37 3.39 -4.31 -5.24
CA ILE A 37 2.25 -3.50 -4.76
C ILE A 37 0.96 -4.30 -4.58
N ILE A 38 0.85 -5.48 -5.22
CA ILE A 38 -0.31 -6.37 -5.07
C ILE A 38 -0.17 -7.36 -3.91
N LYS A 39 0.99 -7.40 -3.24
CA LYS A 39 1.27 -8.32 -2.13
C LYS A 39 0.38 -8.02 -0.93
N LYS A 40 0.13 -9.04 -0.10
CA LYS A 40 -0.78 -8.98 1.05
C LYS A 40 -0.38 -8.00 2.16
N ASN A 41 0.84 -7.47 2.13
CA ASN A 41 1.33 -6.44 3.05
C ASN A 41 0.82 -5.04 2.70
N THR A 42 0.44 -4.82 1.45
CA THR A 42 -0.11 -3.54 0.97
C THR A 42 -1.61 -3.46 1.27
N CYS A 43 -2.12 -2.26 1.50
CA CYS A 43 -3.52 -2.07 1.82
C CYS A 43 -4.44 -2.41 0.64
N ILE A 44 -5.69 -2.72 0.95
CA ILE A 44 -6.68 -3.20 -0.02
C ILE A 44 -6.95 -2.15 -1.09
N PHE A 45 -7.07 -0.86 -0.70
CA PHE A 45 -7.33 0.23 -1.63
C PHE A 45 -6.32 0.26 -2.79
N ILE A 46 -5.03 0.30 -2.45
CA ILE A 46 -3.94 0.36 -3.42
C ILE A 46 -3.91 -0.91 -4.28
N ARG A 47 -4.02 -2.09 -3.65
CA ARG A 47 -3.98 -3.38 -4.36
C ARG A 47 -5.10 -3.52 -5.38
N ASP A 48 -6.30 -3.10 -5.02
CA ASP A 48 -7.48 -3.25 -5.85
C ASP A 48 -7.43 -2.28 -7.04
N TYR A 49 -7.08 -1.01 -6.81
CA TYR A 49 -6.89 -0.08 -7.93
C TYR A 49 -5.75 -0.50 -8.86
N TYR A 50 -4.65 -1.02 -8.33
CA TYR A 50 -3.58 -1.51 -9.19
C TYR A 50 -4.06 -2.66 -10.09
N LYS A 51 -4.81 -3.61 -9.52
CA LYS A 51 -5.43 -4.70 -10.32
C LYS A 51 -6.41 -4.16 -11.35
N ILE A 52 -7.23 -3.17 -10.99
CA ILE A 52 -8.16 -2.53 -11.93
C ILE A 52 -7.39 -1.98 -13.14
N PHE A 53 -6.28 -1.26 -12.92
CA PHE A 53 -5.48 -0.77 -14.05
C PHE A 53 -4.82 -1.89 -14.85
N LEU A 54 -4.33 -2.95 -14.20
CA LEU A 54 -3.85 -4.13 -14.94
C LEU A 54 -4.94 -4.71 -15.85
N TYR A 55 -6.18 -4.82 -15.34
CA TYR A 55 -7.32 -5.26 -16.13
C TYR A 55 -7.61 -4.30 -17.28
N MET A 56 -7.71 -3.00 -17.02
CA MET A 56 -7.98 -2.01 -18.06
C MET A 56 -6.92 -2.02 -19.18
N ILE A 57 -5.65 -2.19 -18.81
CA ILE A 57 -4.53 -2.31 -19.77
C ILE A 57 -4.65 -3.61 -20.57
N LEU A 58 -4.77 -4.75 -19.90
CA LEU A 58 -4.78 -6.05 -20.56
C LEU A 58 -6.02 -6.27 -21.43
N PHE A 59 -7.15 -5.62 -21.11
CA PHE A 59 -8.37 -5.69 -21.89
C PHE A 59 -8.57 -4.50 -22.83
N ASP A 60 -7.55 -3.64 -22.98
CA ASP A 60 -7.53 -2.54 -23.95
C ASP A 60 -8.73 -1.58 -23.81
N TYR A 61 -8.95 -1.13 -22.58
CA TYR A 61 -10.00 -0.15 -22.28
C TYR A 61 -9.65 1.21 -22.90
N PRO A 62 -10.65 1.99 -23.35
CA PRO A 62 -10.44 3.34 -23.85
C PRO A 62 -9.66 4.23 -22.86
N GLU A 63 -8.68 4.98 -23.36
CA GLU A 63 -7.84 5.90 -22.57
C GLU A 63 -8.66 6.84 -21.69
N LYS A 64 -9.75 7.41 -22.21
CA LYS A 64 -10.64 8.30 -21.44
C LYS A 64 -11.19 7.63 -20.16
N LEU A 65 -11.55 6.36 -20.23
CA LEU A 65 -12.02 5.61 -19.06
C LEU A 65 -10.89 5.39 -18.06
N ILE A 66 -9.67 5.13 -18.54
CA ILE A 66 -8.48 4.97 -17.69
C ILE A 66 -8.17 6.30 -16.98
N CYS A 67 -8.15 7.43 -17.70
CA CYS A 67 -7.96 8.76 -17.11
C CYS A 67 -9.00 9.07 -16.03
N HIS A 68 -10.29 8.83 -16.31
CA HIS A 68 -11.35 9.01 -15.32
C HIS A 68 -11.09 8.16 -14.08
N LYS A 69 -10.64 6.91 -14.25
CA LYS A 69 -10.38 6.00 -13.14
C LYS A 69 -9.17 6.41 -12.30
N VAL A 70 -8.12 6.97 -12.93
CA VAL A 70 -6.97 7.57 -12.24
C VAL A 70 -7.41 8.76 -11.39
N LEU A 71 -8.19 9.68 -11.96
CA LEU A 71 -8.70 10.84 -11.24
C LEU A 71 -9.65 10.44 -10.10
N GLU A 72 -10.52 9.46 -10.32
CA GLU A 72 -11.40 8.90 -9.27
C GLU A 72 -10.57 8.36 -8.09
N MET A 73 -9.53 7.57 -8.35
CA MET A 73 -8.64 7.03 -7.32
C MET A 73 -7.93 8.14 -6.55
N LYS A 74 -7.31 9.08 -7.28
CA LYS A 74 -6.58 10.22 -6.73
C LYS A 74 -7.48 11.05 -5.82
N ASN A 75 -8.65 11.44 -6.33
CA ASN A 75 -9.58 12.27 -5.59
C ASN A 75 -10.09 11.57 -4.33
N LYS A 76 -10.49 10.29 -4.41
CA LYS A 76 -10.94 9.52 -3.24
C LYS A 76 -9.88 9.45 -2.14
N LEU A 77 -8.62 9.25 -2.51
CA LEU A 77 -7.54 9.14 -1.53
C LEU A 77 -7.21 10.50 -0.92
N LEU A 78 -7.05 11.54 -1.74
CA LEU A 78 -6.65 12.87 -1.30
C LEU A 78 -7.77 13.65 -0.59
N SER A 79 -9.04 13.34 -0.86
CA SER A 79 -10.18 13.88 -0.10
C SER A 79 -10.33 13.27 1.29
N GLY A 80 -9.66 12.14 1.56
CA GLY A 80 -9.82 11.40 2.81
C GLY A 80 -11.05 10.49 2.85
N ASP A 81 -11.74 10.28 1.72
CA ASP A 81 -12.96 9.45 1.65
C ASP A 81 -12.70 7.94 1.74
N VAL A 82 -11.42 7.53 1.73
CA VAL A 82 -11.07 6.11 1.87
C VAL A 82 -11.21 5.69 3.33
N PRO A 83 -12.04 4.67 3.63
CA PRO A 83 -12.23 4.20 4.98
C PRO A 83 -10.98 3.49 5.51
N LEU A 84 -10.79 3.55 6.83
CA LEU A 84 -9.64 3.01 7.56
C LEU A 84 -9.32 1.57 7.16
N GLU A 85 -10.34 0.72 7.06
CA GLU A 85 -10.22 -0.72 6.81
C GLU A 85 -9.54 -1.00 5.46
N LYS A 86 -9.69 -0.09 4.50
CA LYS A 86 -9.07 -0.20 3.17
C LYS A 86 -7.62 0.30 3.15
N LEU A 87 -7.17 1.00 4.19
CA LEU A 87 -5.83 1.57 4.33
C LEU A 87 -4.91 0.78 5.28
N ILE A 88 -5.43 -0.25 5.94
CA ILE A 88 -4.65 -1.13 6.80
C ILE A 88 -3.55 -1.83 5.99
N MET A 89 -2.31 -1.65 6.43
CA MET A 89 -1.12 -2.30 5.93
C MET A 89 -0.75 -3.46 6.87
N LYS A 90 0.07 -4.40 6.40
CA LYS A 90 0.58 -5.50 7.24
C LYS A 90 2.10 -5.57 7.19
N LEU A 91 2.73 -5.80 8.32
CA LEU A 91 4.17 -6.10 8.41
C LEU A 91 4.40 -7.40 9.16
N SER A 92 5.59 -7.97 9.02
CA SER A 92 6.02 -9.11 9.82
C SER A 92 7.29 -8.76 10.56
N ILE A 93 7.34 -9.12 11.84
CA ILE A 93 8.53 -8.92 12.68
C ILE A 93 9.56 -9.99 12.34
N GLY A 94 10.73 -9.54 11.94
CA GLY A 94 11.89 -10.35 11.62
C GLY A 94 12.75 -10.60 12.85
N PRO A 95 13.70 -11.55 12.77
CA PRO A 95 14.50 -11.96 13.92
C PRO A 95 15.51 -10.91 14.37
N LYS A 96 16.09 -10.16 13.43
CA LYS A 96 17.09 -9.14 13.71
C LYS A 96 17.11 -8.10 12.60
N TYR A 97 17.27 -6.83 12.98
CA TYR A 97 17.45 -5.72 12.06
C TYR A 97 18.80 -5.07 12.32
N VAL A 98 19.66 -5.05 11.30
CA VAL A 98 21.02 -4.49 11.42
C VAL A 98 20.98 -2.96 11.39
N ASN A 99 20.15 -2.38 10.53
CA ASN A 99 20.03 -0.93 10.39
C ASN A 99 19.12 -0.36 11.50
N LYS A 100 19.67 0.54 12.33
CA LYS A 100 18.94 1.22 13.41
C LYS A 100 17.77 2.07 12.91
N SER A 101 17.87 2.60 11.70
CA SER A 101 16.82 3.41 11.05
C SER A 101 15.83 2.57 10.24
N TYR A 102 15.90 1.24 10.35
CA TYR A 102 14.96 0.37 9.66
C TYR A 102 13.56 0.54 10.23
N TYR A 103 12.58 0.75 9.35
CA TYR A 103 11.22 1.14 9.75
C TYR A 103 10.56 0.17 10.73
N VAL A 104 10.79 -1.15 10.62
CA VAL A 104 10.21 -2.12 11.56
C VAL A 104 10.88 -2.04 12.94
N LEU A 105 12.18 -1.77 13.00
CA LEU A 105 12.87 -1.63 14.28
C LEU A 105 12.39 -0.38 15.02
N LEU A 106 12.26 0.74 14.30
CA LEU A 106 11.68 1.98 14.83
C LEU A 106 10.24 1.74 15.32
N PHE A 107 9.41 1.10 14.49
CA PHE A 107 8.04 0.73 14.85
C PHE A 107 7.99 -0.06 16.17
N VAL A 108 8.79 -1.13 16.31
CA VAL A 108 8.82 -1.94 17.53
C VAL A 108 9.25 -1.11 18.74
N ASN A 109 10.32 -0.31 18.62
CA ASN A 109 10.82 0.49 19.73
C ASN A 109 9.82 1.57 20.18
N ASN A 110 9.13 2.19 19.23
CA ASN A 110 8.09 3.18 19.52
C ASN A 110 6.90 2.56 20.26
N HIS A 111 6.53 1.32 19.92
CA HIS A 111 5.41 0.61 20.55
C HIS A 111 5.73 0.07 21.95
N LYS A 112 6.99 -0.24 22.24
CA LYS A 112 7.43 -0.62 23.60
C LYS A 112 7.11 0.45 24.65
N MET A 113 7.17 1.73 24.28
CA MET A 113 6.80 2.83 25.18
C MET A 113 5.33 2.79 25.60
N TYR A 114 4.49 2.06 24.87
CA TYR A 114 3.08 1.86 25.14
C TYR A 114 2.79 0.45 25.70
N ASN A 115 3.81 -0.25 26.20
CA ASN A 115 3.72 -1.64 26.69
C ASN A 115 3.21 -2.63 25.62
N LEU A 116 3.53 -2.38 24.35
CA LEU A 116 3.23 -3.27 23.25
C LEU A 116 4.53 -3.97 22.80
N ASP A 117 4.69 -5.22 23.23
CA ASP A 117 5.82 -6.07 22.87
C ASP A 117 5.41 -7.10 21.81
N TYR A 118 6.11 -7.07 20.67
CA TYR A 118 5.85 -7.96 19.54
C TYR A 118 6.86 -9.09 19.44
N LYS A 119 6.40 -10.28 19.06
CA LYS A 119 7.22 -11.48 18.91
C LYS A 119 7.79 -11.60 17.49
N ILE A 120 8.91 -12.31 17.38
CA ILE A 120 9.49 -12.66 16.07
C ILE A 120 8.50 -13.54 15.29
N GLY A 121 8.31 -13.22 14.01
CA GLY A 121 7.36 -13.88 13.11
C GLY A 121 5.93 -13.35 13.20
N GLU A 122 5.63 -12.50 14.19
CA GLU A 122 4.31 -11.91 14.36
C GLU A 122 3.94 -11.01 13.18
N LYS A 123 2.67 -11.09 12.78
CA LYS A 123 2.10 -10.28 11.70
C LYS A 123 1.24 -9.19 12.30
N ILE A 124 1.59 -7.94 12.04
CA ILE A 124 0.96 -6.80 12.68
C ILE A 124 0.27 -5.96 11.62
N GLU A 125 -0.96 -5.58 11.92
CA GLU A 125 -1.74 -4.63 11.15
C GLU A 125 -1.44 -3.21 11.64
N TYR A 126 -1.12 -2.33 10.70
CA TYR A 126 -0.74 -0.97 11.00
C TYR A 126 -1.32 0.00 9.99
N ILE A 127 -1.34 1.26 10.37
CA ILE A 127 -1.71 2.40 9.54
C ILE A 127 -0.63 3.45 9.58
N ILE A 128 -0.67 4.36 8.62
CA ILE A 128 0.24 5.49 8.53
C ILE A 128 -0.53 6.74 8.96
N ILE A 129 0.00 7.43 9.95
CA ILE A 129 -0.64 8.57 10.60
C ILE A 129 0.15 9.85 10.35
N ASP A 130 -0.60 10.94 10.26
CA ASP A 130 -0.08 12.28 10.01
C ASP A 130 0.66 12.75 11.26
N THR A 131 1.94 13.08 11.08
CA THR A 131 2.84 13.54 12.14
C THR A 131 2.38 14.84 12.78
N ASN A 132 1.55 15.64 12.10
CA ASN A 132 0.93 16.84 12.67
C ASN A 132 -0.15 16.49 13.70
N SER A 133 -0.78 15.32 13.57
CA SER A 133 -1.82 14.85 14.48
C SER A 133 -1.25 14.01 15.62
N PHE A 134 -0.26 13.17 15.33
CA PHE A 134 0.40 12.30 16.28
C PHE A 134 1.78 11.94 15.74
N SER A 135 2.80 12.03 16.58
CA SER A 135 4.13 11.56 16.22
C SER A 135 4.80 10.90 17.41
N PHE A 136 5.39 9.72 17.18
CA PHE A 136 6.29 9.08 18.16
C PHE A 136 7.57 9.88 18.33
N ASN A 137 8.00 10.59 17.28
CA ASN A 137 9.16 11.47 17.31
C ASN A 137 8.91 12.72 16.46
N LYS A 138 8.65 13.85 17.12
CA LYS A 138 8.26 15.13 16.48
C LYS A 138 9.27 15.64 15.44
N SER A 139 10.54 15.25 15.51
CA SER A 139 11.58 15.71 14.59
C SER A 139 11.91 14.73 13.46
N SER A 140 11.25 13.57 13.40
CA SER A 140 11.59 12.51 12.45
C SER A 140 10.60 12.40 11.29
N ASN A 141 11.15 12.24 10.08
CA ASN A 141 10.40 11.97 8.86
C ASN A 141 10.44 10.47 8.46
N LEU A 142 10.96 9.60 9.32
CA LEU A 142 11.11 8.18 9.01
C LEU A 142 9.78 7.45 9.08
N LEU A 143 9.55 6.53 8.14
CA LEU A 143 8.30 5.77 8.05
C LEU A 143 7.95 5.05 9.37
N GLY A 144 8.93 4.46 10.05
CA GLY A 144 8.69 3.74 11.31
C GLY A 144 8.10 4.62 12.43
N ASP A 145 8.32 5.93 12.37
CA ASP A 145 7.77 6.91 13.32
C ASP A 145 6.38 7.42 12.91
N LYS A 146 5.93 7.08 11.69
CA LYS A 146 4.57 7.33 11.20
C LYS A 146 3.67 6.11 11.29
N MET A 147 4.23 4.94 11.58
CA MET A 147 3.50 3.68 11.63
C MET A 147 2.90 3.45 13.00
N MET A 148 1.59 3.26 13.07
CA MET A 148 0.87 2.92 14.30
C MET A 148 0.11 1.62 14.11
N SER A 149 0.27 0.70 15.07
CA SER A 149 -0.54 -0.52 15.11
C SER A 149 -2.02 -0.19 15.25
N LEU A 150 -2.87 -1.04 14.66
CA LEU A 150 -4.31 -0.84 14.72
C LEU A 150 -4.84 -0.87 16.17
N ASP A 151 -4.24 -1.70 17.02
CA ASP A 151 -4.61 -1.83 18.43
C ASP A 151 -4.30 -0.54 19.21
N LEU A 152 -3.11 0.03 19.00
CA LEU A 152 -2.74 1.31 19.62
C LEU A 152 -3.65 2.45 19.14
N TYR A 153 -3.93 2.50 17.83
CA TYR A 153 -4.82 3.50 17.26
C TYR A 153 -6.22 3.44 17.88
N LYS A 154 -6.82 2.24 17.99
CA LYS A 154 -8.12 2.04 18.61
C LYS A 154 -8.12 2.48 20.08
N ASN A 155 -7.10 2.08 20.85
CA ASN A 155 -6.96 2.46 22.25
C ASN A 155 -6.91 3.98 22.44
N ILE A 156 -6.14 4.69 21.62
CA ILE A 156 -6.05 6.16 21.68
C ILE A 156 -7.39 6.80 21.30
N CYS A 157 -8.06 6.30 20.26
CA CYS A 157 -9.37 6.80 19.84
C CYS A 157 -10.44 6.63 20.92
N GLU A 158 -10.46 5.49 21.60
CA GLU A 158 -11.37 5.23 22.73
C GLU A 158 -11.11 6.19 23.89
N LYS A 159 -9.84 6.44 24.22
CA LYS A 159 -9.45 7.41 25.25
C LYS A 159 -9.83 8.85 24.87
N ALA A 160 -9.62 9.24 23.62
CA ALA A 160 -10.00 10.55 23.10
C ALA A 160 -11.52 10.80 23.11
N THR A 161 -12.32 9.73 23.06
CA THR A 161 -13.78 9.84 23.20
C THR A 161 -14.17 10.21 24.64
N LYS A 162 -13.38 9.78 25.63
CA LYS A 162 -13.63 10.03 27.06
C LYS A 162 -12.96 11.31 27.56
N ASN A 163 -11.84 11.72 26.96
CA ASN A 163 -11.10 12.92 27.30
C ASN A 163 -10.83 13.77 26.06
N LYS A 164 -11.42 14.96 26.01
CA LYS A 164 -11.31 15.90 24.88
C LYS A 164 -9.91 16.49 24.69
N ASP A 165 -9.05 16.41 25.70
CA ASP A 165 -7.67 16.92 25.63
C ASP A 165 -6.74 15.98 24.83
N ILE A 166 -7.18 14.73 24.59
CA ILE A 166 -6.41 13.77 23.81
C ILE A 166 -6.70 13.97 22.32
N ILE A 167 -5.68 14.38 21.58
CA ILE A 167 -5.76 14.56 20.13
C ILE A 167 -5.88 13.19 19.47
N LYS A 168 -6.95 13.00 18.67
CA LYS A 168 -7.15 11.80 17.87
C LYS A 168 -6.14 11.77 16.71
N PRO A 169 -5.35 10.68 16.55
CA PRO A 169 -4.49 10.53 15.38
C PRO A 169 -5.30 10.54 14.08
N LYS A 170 -4.78 11.22 13.05
CA LYS A 170 -5.37 11.29 11.71
C LYS A 170 -4.53 10.47 10.74
N LEU A 171 -5.19 9.83 9.77
CA LEU A 171 -4.52 9.07 8.71
C LEU A 171 -3.72 10.01 7.78
N ASP A 172 -2.52 9.59 7.39
CA ASP A 172 -1.67 10.31 6.42
C ASP A 172 -2.01 9.87 4.99
N TYR A 173 -3.15 10.34 4.48
CA TYR A 173 -3.60 10.03 3.11
C TYR A 173 -2.58 10.43 2.04
N GLN A 174 -1.84 11.52 2.28
CA GLN A 174 -0.78 11.99 1.39
C GLN A 174 0.36 10.98 1.30
N TYR A 175 0.75 10.36 2.42
CA TYR A 175 1.76 9.30 2.39
C TYR A 175 1.34 8.13 1.50
N TYR A 176 0.10 7.64 1.65
CA TYR A 176 -0.40 6.55 0.80
C TYR A 176 -0.36 6.93 -0.68
N TYR A 177 -0.69 8.19 -1.00
CA TYR A 177 -0.67 8.70 -2.36
C TYR A 177 0.75 8.73 -2.93
N TYR A 178 1.65 9.52 -2.35
CA TYR A 178 2.97 9.75 -2.91
C TYR A 178 3.85 8.48 -2.89
N HIS A 179 3.80 7.69 -1.81
CA HIS A 179 4.73 6.56 -1.65
C HIS A 179 4.26 5.26 -2.28
N TYR A 180 2.97 5.12 -2.60
CA TYR A 180 2.45 3.89 -3.21
C TYR A 180 1.70 4.12 -4.50
N VAL A 181 0.84 5.14 -4.57
CA VAL A 181 0.08 5.43 -5.79
C VAL A 181 1.01 6.05 -6.83
N GLU A 182 1.59 7.21 -6.56
CA GLU A 182 2.43 7.90 -7.54
C GLU A 182 3.61 7.02 -7.97
N THR A 183 4.44 6.57 -7.04
CA THR A 183 5.61 5.74 -7.35
C THR A 183 5.26 4.41 -7.99
N GLY A 184 4.23 3.72 -7.47
CA GLY A 184 3.87 2.37 -7.87
C GLY A 184 3.11 2.31 -9.19
N PHE A 185 2.23 3.28 -9.45
CA PHE A 185 1.32 3.26 -10.59
C PHE A 185 1.90 4.02 -11.78
N LYS A 186 2.75 5.04 -11.56
CA LYS A 186 3.33 5.83 -12.66
C LYS A 186 4.05 4.96 -13.68
N SER A 187 4.85 3.98 -13.22
CA SER A 187 5.52 3.02 -14.11
C SER A 187 4.55 2.14 -14.90
N LEU A 188 3.42 1.76 -14.30
CA LEU A 188 2.40 0.94 -14.95
C LEU A 188 1.64 1.76 -15.99
N LEU A 189 1.16 2.96 -15.63
CA LEU A 189 0.36 3.81 -16.50
C LEU A 189 1.17 4.38 -17.66
N LYS A 190 2.47 4.60 -17.46
CA LYS A 190 3.40 5.02 -18.52
C LYS A 190 3.48 4.02 -19.69
N VAL A 191 3.13 2.75 -19.47
CA VAL A 191 3.04 1.74 -20.55
C VAL A 191 1.97 2.11 -21.57
N LEU A 192 0.89 2.78 -21.13
CA LEU A 192 -0.19 3.21 -22.01
C LEU A 192 0.16 4.53 -22.70
N ASN A 193 0.39 5.58 -21.89
CA ASN A 193 0.63 6.94 -22.35
C ASN A 193 1.26 7.75 -21.20
N THR A 194 2.24 8.60 -21.51
CA THR A 194 2.84 9.53 -20.55
C THR A 194 1.80 10.48 -19.96
N ASN A 195 0.85 10.96 -20.76
CA ASN A 195 -0.18 11.91 -20.33
C ASN A 195 -1.06 11.34 -19.21
N ILE A 196 -1.36 10.04 -19.23
CA ILE A 196 -2.15 9.36 -18.18
C ILE A 196 -1.33 9.28 -16.90
N SER A 197 -0.03 9.00 -17.01
CA SER A 197 0.86 8.90 -15.85
C SER A 197 1.10 10.25 -15.16
N ASP A 198 0.97 11.36 -15.91
CA ASP A 198 1.10 12.72 -15.39
C ASP A 198 -0.15 13.22 -14.65
N LEU A 199 -1.26 12.47 -14.71
CA LEU A 199 -2.45 12.75 -13.89
C LEU A 199 -2.22 12.41 -12.41
N LEU A 200 -1.22 11.58 -12.11
CA LEU A 200 -0.75 11.30 -10.75
C LEU A 200 0.16 12.44 -10.27
#